data_AF-A0A1B8A954-F1
#
_entry.id   AF-A0A1B8A954-F1
#
_cell.length_a   1.000
_cell.length_b   1.000
_cell.length_c   1.000
_cell.angle_alpha   90.00
_cell.angle_beta   90.00
_cell.angle_gamma   90.00
#
_symmetry.space_group_name_H-M   'P 1'
#
loop_
_entity.id
_entity.type
_entity.pdbx_description
1 polymer ?
#
loop_
_entity_poly.entity_id
_entity_poly.type
_entity_poly.pdbx_seq_one_letter_code
_entity_poly.pdbx_strand_id
1 'polypeptide(L)'
;MAYLIFREHRQRTNREPDYWLCAGVVVEKPTADLHEARFKYSTMIVSAPSKEDVLARLRDDCLYPAHWDVDNAEIEPFISVIRKGIDPPVVDGNLPAK
;
A
#
# COMPACT_ATOMS: atom_id res chain seq x y z
N MET A 1 -9.56 19.35 -7.75
CA MET A 1 -9.71 18.10 -8.53
C MET A 1 -8.91 16.93 -7.95
N ALA A 2 -7.63 17.11 -7.57
CA ALA A 2 -6.78 16.02 -7.04
C ALA A 2 -7.40 15.22 -5.87
N TYR A 3 -8.08 15.89 -4.92
CA TYR A 3 -8.75 15.22 -3.79
C TYR A 3 -9.79 14.16 -4.23
N LEU A 4 -10.52 14.40 -5.31
CA LEU A 4 -11.53 13.46 -5.80
C LEU A 4 -10.91 12.20 -6.38
N ILE A 5 -9.77 12.33 -7.07
CA ILE A 5 -9.02 11.22 -7.66
C ILE A 5 -8.44 10.33 -6.57
N PHE A 6 -7.81 10.90 -5.52
CA PHE A 6 -7.30 10.10 -4.40
C PHE A 6 -8.41 9.37 -3.64
N ARG A 7 -9.58 9.99 -3.50
CA ARG A 7 -10.75 9.35 -2.90
C ARG A 7 -11.25 8.17 -3.74
N GLU A 8 -11.28 8.33 -5.06
CA GLU A 8 -11.66 7.27 -5.99
C GLU A 8 -10.66 6.11 -5.96
N HIS A 9 -9.36 6.40 -6.05
CA HIS A 9 -8.30 5.39 -5.90
C HIS A 9 -8.52 4.56 -4.62
N ARG A 10 -8.67 5.24 -3.47
CA ARG A 10 -8.93 4.56 -2.18
C ARG A 10 -10.22 3.72 -2.19
N GLN A 11 -11.26 4.16 -2.89
CA GLN A 11 -12.49 3.37 -3.02
C GLN A 11 -12.29 2.13 -3.90
N ARG A 12 -11.50 2.22 -4.97
CA ARG A 12 -11.13 1.08 -5.81
C ARG A 12 -10.29 0.08 -5.02
N THR A 13 -9.25 0.53 -4.31
CA THR A 13 -8.40 -0.35 -3.50
C THR A 13 -9.19 -1.11 -2.43
N ASN A 14 -10.12 -0.42 -1.75
CA ASN A 14 -10.95 -1.03 -0.71
C ASN A 14 -11.94 -2.09 -1.22
N ARG A 15 -12.26 -2.10 -2.53
CA ARG A 15 -13.15 -3.09 -3.14
C ARG A 15 -12.42 -4.36 -3.58
N GLU A 16 -11.10 -4.32 -3.64
CA GLU A 16 -10.25 -5.41 -4.12
C GLU A 16 -9.21 -5.79 -3.04
N PRO A 17 -9.65 -6.17 -1.82
CA PRO A 17 -8.74 -6.44 -0.70
C PRO A 17 -7.80 -7.63 -0.95
N ASP A 18 -8.18 -8.55 -1.85
CA ASP A 18 -7.35 -9.69 -2.23
C ASP A 18 -6.19 -9.29 -3.17
N TYR A 19 -6.33 -8.18 -3.88
CA TYR A 19 -5.27 -7.61 -4.72
C TYR A 19 -4.42 -6.61 -3.93
N TRP A 20 -5.04 -5.62 -3.27
CA TRP A 20 -4.35 -4.56 -2.54
C TRP A 20 -4.09 -4.94 -1.08
N LEU A 21 -3.06 -5.75 -0.84
CA LEU A 21 -2.72 -6.26 0.50
C LEU A 21 -2.25 -5.14 1.45
N CYS A 22 -1.50 -4.17 0.92
CA CYS A 22 -1.08 -2.97 1.63
C CYS A 22 -0.89 -1.85 0.62
N ALA A 23 -1.36 -0.64 0.91
CA ALA A 23 -1.16 0.52 0.04
C ALA A 23 -0.97 1.79 0.87
N GLY A 24 -0.02 2.63 0.47
CA GLY A 24 0.29 3.88 1.14
C GLY A 24 1.02 4.87 0.25
N VAL A 25 1.08 6.12 0.72
CA VAL A 25 1.85 7.18 0.09
C VAL A 25 3.03 7.55 0.97
N VAL A 26 4.18 7.77 0.36
CA VAL A 26 5.36 8.30 1.03
C VAL A 26 5.37 9.82 0.87
N VAL A 27 5.41 10.52 2.00
CA VAL A 27 5.43 11.99 2.06
C VAL A 27 6.86 12.53 2.14
N GLU A 28 7.08 13.76 1.68
CA GLU A 28 8.40 14.39 1.73
C GLU A 28 8.89 14.63 3.16
N LYS A 29 7.98 15.03 4.06
CA LYS A 29 8.22 15.29 5.47
C LYS A 29 7.04 14.74 6.29
N PRO A 30 7.29 14.21 7.52
CA PRO A 30 6.22 13.83 8.42
C PRO A 30 5.26 15.01 8.65
N THR A 31 3.96 14.76 8.60
CA THR A 31 2.91 15.76 8.83
C THR A 31 1.72 15.12 9.53
N ALA A 32 1.03 15.90 10.35
CA ALA A 32 -0.24 15.50 10.96
C ALA A 32 -1.43 15.69 9.99
N ASP A 33 -1.30 16.60 9.02
CA ASP A 33 -2.31 16.85 7.99
C ASP A 33 -1.79 16.46 6.61
N LEU A 34 -2.47 15.49 5.98
CA LEU A 34 -2.15 15.01 4.63
C LEU A 34 -2.60 15.97 3.53
N HIS A 35 -3.49 16.92 3.82
CA HIS A 35 -3.92 17.93 2.84
C HIS A 35 -2.80 18.91 2.48
N GLU A 36 -1.85 19.13 3.37
CA GLU A 36 -0.68 19.99 3.16
C GLU A 36 0.59 19.19 2.77
N ALA A 37 0.49 17.86 2.74
CA ALA A 37 1.61 16.99 2.44
C ALA A 37 2.03 17.07 0.97
N ARG A 38 3.35 17.09 0.74
CA ARG A 38 3.93 16.80 -0.57
C ARG A 38 4.21 15.30 -0.68
N PHE A 39 3.69 14.66 -1.72
CA PHE A 39 3.86 13.22 -1.98
C PHE A 39 5.10 12.97 -2.83
N LYS A 40 5.89 11.96 -2.45
CA LYS A 40 7.06 11.50 -3.21
C LYS A 40 6.70 10.38 -4.18
N TYR A 41 6.10 9.31 -3.66
CA TYR A 41 5.73 8.12 -4.42
C TYR A 41 4.71 7.29 -3.64
N SER A 42 4.06 6.34 -4.33
CA SER A 42 3.21 5.32 -3.71
C SER A 42 4.04 4.07 -3.38
N THR A 43 3.72 3.38 -2.29
CA THR A 43 4.27 2.07 -1.95
C THR A 43 3.13 1.10 -1.68
N MET A 44 3.28 -0.13 -2.16
CA MET A 44 2.21 -1.11 -2.13
C MET A 44 2.75 -2.54 -2.07
N ILE A 45 1.99 -3.41 -1.43
CA ILE A 45 2.12 -4.86 -1.53
C ILE A 45 0.85 -5.34 -2.23
N VAL A 46 1.01 -6.01 -3.36
CA VAL A 46 -0.11 -6.51 -4.17
C VAL A 46 0.00 -8.01 -4.41
N SER A 47 -1.14 -8.67 -4.59
CA SER A 47 -1.23 -10.06 -5.01
C SER A 47 -1.51 -10.14 -6.50
N ALA A 48 -0.56 -10.66 -7.28
CA ALA A 48 -0.70 -10.82 -8.73
C ALA A 48 0.08 -12.05 -9.22
N PRO A 49 -0.35 -12.71 -10.31
CA PRO A 49 0.36 -13.88 -10.82
C PRO A 49 1.63 -13.53 -11.61
N SER A 50 1.77 -12.28 -12.07
CA SER A 50 2.93 -11.82 -12.83
C SER A 50 3.19 -10.33 -12.65
N LYS A 51 4.38 -9.87 -13.07
CA LYS A 51 4.71 -8.43 -13.10
C LYS A 51 3.87 -7.69 -14.13
N GLU A 52 3.55 -8.35 -15.24
CA GLU A 52 2.75 -7.81 -16.33
C GLU A 52 1.32 -7.50 -15.86
N ASP A 53 0.74 -8.37 -15.03
CA ASP A 53 -0.58 -8.13 -14.43
C ASP A 53 -0.57 -6.94 -13.47
N VAL A 54 0.51 -6.76 -12.70
CA VAL A 54 0.69 -5.57 -11.85
C VAL A 54 0.71 -4.31 -12.71
N LEU A 55 1.53 -4.29 -13.77
CA LEU A 55 1.64 -3.13 -14.66
C LEU A 55 0.31 -2.83 -15.37
N ALA A 56 -0.41 -3.86 -15.81
CA ALA A 56 -1.73 -3.69 -16.42
C ALA A 56 -2.73 -3.08 -15.43
N ARG A 57 -2.76 -3.57 -14.19
CA ARG A 57 -3.66 -3.04 -13.15
C ARG A 57 -3.31 -1.60 -12.74
N LEU A 58 -2.01 -1.25 -12.69
CA LEU A 58 -1.57 0.11 -12.41
C LEU A 58 -1.97 1.09 -13.52
N ARG A 59 -1.89 0.68 -14.79
CA ARG A 59 -2.33 1.50 -15.93
C ARG A 59 -3.84 1.70 -16.00
N ASP A 60 -4.63 0.81 -15.38
CA ASP A 60 -6.09 0.93 -15.27
C ASP A 60 -6.55 1.83 -14.08
N ASP A 61 -5.63 2.21 -13.19
CA ASP A 61 -5.96 3.05 -12.05
C ASP A 61 -6.16 4.53 -12.44
N CYS A 62 -7.07 5.22 -11.74
CA CYS A 62 -7.34 6.64 -11.92
C CYS A 62 -6.14 7.57 -11.62
N LEU A 63 -5.10 7.07 -10.94
CA LEU A 63 -3.84 7.79 -10.74
C LEU A 63 -2.93 7.76 -11.98
N TYR A 64 -3.09 6.80 -12.89
CA TYR A 64 -2.41 6.80 -14.18
C TYR A 64 -3.24 7.57 -15.23
N PRO A 65 -2.61 8.36 -16.13
CA PRO A 65 -1.18 8.65 -16.24
C PRO A 65 -0.72 9.90 -15.47
N ALA A 66 -1.63 10.63 -14.82
CA ALA A 66 -1.34 11.97 -14.31
C ALA A 66 -0.44 12.00 -13.05
N HIS A 67 -0.49 10.95 -12.23
CA HIS A 67 0.19 10.89 -10.93
C HIS A 67 1.19 9.75 -10.81
N TRP A 68 1.10 8.73 -11.67
CA TRP A 68 2.01 7.60 -11.67
C TRP A 68 2.77 7.49 -12.98
N ASP A 69 4.08 7.30 -12.84
CA ASP A 69 4.95 6.84 -13.91
C ASP A 69 5.09 5.32 -13.83
N VAL A 70 4.14 4.61 -14.46
CA VAL A 70 4.07 3.14 -14.40
C VAL A 70 5.21 2.49 -15.18
N ASP A 71 5.75 3.17 -16.19
CA ASP A 71 6.84 2.63 -17.03
C ASP A 71 8.17 2.59 -16.27
N ASN A 72 8.32 3.43 -15.23
CA ASN A 72 9.46 3.43 -14.30
C ASN A 72 9.12 2.85 -12.92
N ALA A 73 8.00 2.11 -12.77
CA ALA A 73 7.64 1.50 -11.49
C ALA A 73 8.61 0.36 -11.11
N GLU A 74 9.14 0.43 -9.89
CA GLU A 74 9.94 -0.64 -9.28
C GLU A 74 9.02 -1.73 -8.74
N ILE A 75 9.15 -2.95 -9.26
CA ILE A 75 8.31 -4.10 -8.89
C ILE A 75 9.23 -5.28 -8.58
N GLU A 76 9.19 -5.72 -7.32
CA GLU A 76 9.97 -6.84 -6.80
C GLU A 76 9.04 -7.90 -6.21
N PRO A 77 9.34 -9.21 -6.39
CA PRO A 77 8.62 -10.28 -5.71
C PRO A 77 8.71 -10.11 -4.20
N PHE A 78 7.57 -10.17 -3.52
CA PHE A 78 7.49 -10.08 -2.06
C PHE A 78 7.00 -11.40 -1.47
N ILE A 79 7.71 -11.91 -0.47
CA ILE A 79 7.26 -13.03 0.35
C ILE A 79 7.04 -12.49 1.76
N SER A 80 5.80 -12.61 2.25
CA SER A 80 5.49 -12.27 3.64
C SER A 80 6.25 -13.22 4.55
N VAL A 81 7.27 -12.70 5.22
CA VAL A 81 7.95 -13.43 6.29
C VAL A 81 7.09 -13.32 7.55
N ILE A 82 6.25 -14.32 7.78
CA ILE A 82 5.75 -14.55 9.14
C ILE A 82 6.99 -14.91 9.96
N ARG A 83 7.57 -13.95 10.68
CA ARG A 83 8.32 -14.30 11.87
C ARG A 83 7.30 -15.01 12.74
N LYS A 84 7.51 -16.31 13.00
CA LYS A 84 6.84 -17.03 14.09
C LYS A 84 6.68 -16.01 15.22
N GLY A 85 5.45 -15.75 15.66
CA GLY A 85 5.19 -14.71 16.66
C GLY A 85 6.26 -14.84 17.73
N ILE A 86 7.03 -13.76 17.96
CA ILE A 86 7.90 -13.74 19.13
C ILE A 86 6.89 -13.80 20.27
N ASP A 87 6.76 -14.98 20.89
CA ASP A 87 6.01 -15.08 22.12
C ASP A 87 6.51 -13.95 23.00
N PRO A 88 5.64 -13.04 23.47
CA PRO A 88 6.07 -11.99 24.37
C PRO A 88 6.84 -12.67 25.50
N PRO A 89 8.00 -12.13 25.94
CA PRO A 89 8.69 -12.71 27.08
C PRO A 89 7.68 -12.87 28.21
N VAL A 90 7.61 -14.06 28.79
CA VAL A 90 6.76 -14.33 29.94
C VAL A 90 7.22 -13.41 31.06
N VAL A 91 6.56 -12.27 31.21
CA VAL A 91 6.71 -11.40 32.37
C VAL A 91 5.64 -11.85 33.35
N ASP A 92 6.07 -12.65 34.33
CA ASP A 92 5.32 -13.05 35.53
C ASP A 92 3.80 -13.24 35.35
N GLY A 93 3.44 -14.33 34.65
CA GLY A 93 2.29 -15.14 35.04
C GLY A 93 0.88 -14.70 34.62
N ASN A 94 0.69 -13.59 33.90
CA ASN A 94 -0.65 -13.24 33.39
C ASN A 94 -0.66 -13.05 31.87
N LEU A 95 -1.27 -14.01 31.17
CA LEU A 95 -1.68 -13.84 29.78
C LEU A 95 -2.82 -12.79 29.70
N PRO A 96 -2.81 -11.85 28.74
CA PRO A 96 -3.98 -11.03 28.47
C PRO A 96 -5.12 -11.93 27.99
N ALA A 97 -6.30 -11.78 28.60
CA ALA A 97 -7.50 -12.53 28.24
C ALA A 97 -7.84 -12.34 26.74
N LYS A 98 -8.36 -13.41 26.13
CA LYS A 98 -8.86 -13.43 24.74
C LYS A 98 -10.00 -12.44 24.51
#